data_AF-A0A1M7DMR0-F1
#
_entry.id   AF-A0A1M7DMR0-F1
#
_cell.length_a   1.000
_cell.length_b   1.000
_cell.length_c   1.000
_cell.angle_alpha   90.00
_cell.angle_beta   90.00
_cell.angle_gamma   90.00
#
_symmetry.space_group_name_H-M   'P 1'
#
loop_
_entity.id
_entity.type
_entity.pdbx_description
1 polymer ?
#
loop_
_entity_poly.entity_id
_entity_poly.type
_entity_poly.pdbx_seq_one_letter_code
_entity_poly.pdbx_strand_id
1 'polypeptide(L)'
;MKHLLLFLLFCLLVAARPAQGQQPLYFPPAAGSAWASTTPQALGWCQPQLDSLLNFLGRKGTKSFIVLKDGRMVVERYYGTYTQDSSWYWASAGKSLTATLVGLAQQDGLLNLTDSTSRYLGRGWTSAPAVKERLITVRHQLTMTTGLHDNPPAPCDNESQMSGCLLYRADAGTRWAYHTGPYRLLQDVLASASGLTINQYTNQRLASRIGMGGLWINDVYYSRARDMARFGLLMLARGSWNGTAILRDTAYFRRMTTPSQTLNRSYGYLWWLNGQPSYMLPGLQLVFNGPLVPTAPTDMIAALGKNDQKIYVVPSQGLVVVRQGRAADNSALATSAFDTQLWRYLTATTDCRPLATARPAFPAATLYPNPATESVTVGAVPGSRHLRLLDALGRPVQQWPAAQRSVSVVDLRPGLYLLQWLDARGGVLAAKRLIKQ
;
A
#
# COMPACT_ATOMS: atom_id res chain seq x y z
N MET A 1 48.54 -23.67 -28.54
CA MET A 1 47.91 -22.44 -28.00
C MET A 1 46.66 -21.97 -28.78
N LYS A 2 46.53 -22.21 -30.09
CA LYS A 2 45.34 -21.79 -30.87
C LYS A 2 44.04 -22.56 -30.57
N HIS A 3 44.11 -23.81 -30.07
CA HIS A 3 42.92 -24.60 -29.74
C HIS A 3 42.35 -24.34 -28.33
N LEU A 4 43.12 -23.70 -27.43
CA LEU A 4 42.65 -23.36 -26.07
C LEU A 4 41.83 -22.06 -26.07
N LEU A 5 42.07 -21.15 -27.04
CA LEU A 5 41.31 -19.91 -27.20
C LEU A 5 39.90 -20.14 -27.79
N LEU A 6 39.72 -21.15 -28.65
CA LEU A 6 38.40 -21.44 -29.26
C LEU A 6 37.41 -22.06 -28.27
N PHE A 7 37.89 -22.85 -27.30
CA PHE A 7 37.03 -23.45 -26.27
C PHE A 7 36.57 -22.43 -25.22
N LEU A 8 37.41 -21.43 -24.91
CA LEU A 8 37.07 -20.32 -24.02
C LEU A 8 36.06 -19.34 -24.65
N LEU A 9 36.09 -19.15 -25.98
CA LEU A 9 35.09 -18.34 -26.69
C LEU A 9 33.71 -19.03 -26.76
N PHE A 10 33.64 -20.36 -26.79
CA PHE A 10 32.38 -21.10 -26.85
C PHE A 10 31.68 -21.19 -25.48
N CYS A 11 32.43 -21.20 -24.38
CA CYS A 11 31.88 -21.18 -23.02
C CYS A 11 31.33 -19.80 -22.59
N LEU A 12 31.67 -18.71 -23.28
CA LEU A 12 31.15 -17.37 -22.99
C LEU A 12 29.82 -17.04 -23.69
N LEU A 13 29.31 -17.92 -24.56
CA LEU A 13 28.07 -17.72 -25.31
C LEU A 13 26.81 -18.36 -24.69
N VAL A 14 26.92 -19.02 -23.53
CA VAL A 14 25.78 -19.76 -22.90
C VAL A 14 25.22 -19.10 -21.62
N ALA A 15 25.70 -17.91 -21.21
CA ALA A 15 25.20 -17.28 -19.98
C ALA A 15 24.84 -15.78 -20.09
N ALA A 16 24.59 -15.25 -21.28
CA ALA A 16 23.88 -13.99 -21.41
C ALA A 16 22.38 -14.26 -21.47
N ARG A 17 21.72 -14.35 -20.31
CA ARG A 17 20.27 -14.14 -20.27
C ARG A 17 20.04 -12.75 -20.90
N PRO A 18 19.15 -12.61 -21.90
CA PRO A 18 18.80 -11.28 -22.35
C PRO A 18 18.33 -10.53 -21.11
N ALA A 19 18.89 -9.34 -20.88
CA ALA A 19 18.28 -8.42 -19.94
C ALA A 19 16.81 -8.33 -20.37
N GLN A 20 15.89 -8.80 -19.53
CA GLN A 20 14.46 -8.60 -19.77
C GLN A 20 14.27 -7.09 -19.79
N GLY A 21 14.32 -6.51 -21.00
CA GLY A 21 14.00 -5.11 -21.21
C GLY A 21 12.64 -4.88 -20.59
N GLN A 22 12.58 -3.96 -19.65
CA GLN A 22 11.34 -3.59 -18.97
C GLN A 22 10.32 -3.26 -20.05
N GLN A 23 9.30 -4.12 -20.19
CA GLN A 23 8.29 -3.94 -21.23
C GLN A 23 7.72 -2.52 -21.09
N PRO A 24 7.61 -1.75 -22.18
CA PRO A 24 7.06 -0.42 -22.10
C PRO A 24 5.65 -0.49 -21.51
N LEU A 25 5.32 0.48 -20.65
CA LEU A 25 4.00 0.58 -20.03
C LEU A 25 2.91 0.58 -21.11
N TYR A 26 1.93 -0.30 -20.96
CA TYR A 26 0.74 -0.30 -21.82
C TYR A 26 -0.25 0.78 -21.37
N PHE A 27 -0.83 1.49 -22.33
CA PHE A 27 -1.94 2.41 -22.09
C PHE A 27 -3.18 1.94 -22.86
N PRO A 28 -4.34 1.79 -22.21
CA PRO A 28 -5.56 1.45 -22.93
C PRO A 28 -6.00 2.62 -23.83
N PRO A 29 -6.71 2.35 -24.93
CA PRO A 29 -7.34 3.39 -25.75
C PRO A 29 -8.24 4.30 -24.90
N ALA A 30 -8.29 5.58 -25.28
CA ALA A 30 -9.11 6.57 -24.58
C ALA A 30 -10.61 6.33 -24.78
N ALA A 31 -11.00 5.64 -25.85
CA ALA A 31 -12.37 5.28 -26.17
C ALA A 31 -12.57 3.76 -26.19
N GLY A 32 -13.79 3.31 -25.89
CA GLY A 32 -14.16 1.90 -25.85
C GLY A 32 -13.80 1.19 -24.54
N SER A 33 -13.99 -0.13 -24.52
CA SER A 33 -13.79 -0.99 -23.35
C SER A 33 -12.56 -1.91 -23.47
N ALA A 34 -11.78 -1.81 -24.55
CA ALA A 34 -10.61 -2.63 -24.75
C ALA A 34 -9.51 -2.30 -23.72
N TRP A 35 -8.99 -3.31 -23.06
CA TRP A 35 -7.82 -3.22 -22.19
C TRP A 35 -7.00 -4.49 -22.33
N ALA A 36 -5.76 -4.39 -22.78
CA ALA A 36 -4.87 -5.55 -22.88
C ALA A 36 -4.67 -6.20 -21.50
N SER A 37 -4.77 -7.52 -21.45
CA SER A 37 -4.57 -8.31 -20.25
C SER A 37 -3.26 -9.11 -20.31
N THR A 38 -2.79 -9.53 -19.14
CA THR A 38 -1.77 -10.57 -18.97
C THR A 38 -2.26 -11.53 -17.91
N THR A 39 -1.93 -12.81 -18.01
CA THR A 39 -2.40 -13.78 -17.02
C THR A 39 -1.51 -13.78 -15.78
N PRO A 40 -2.06 -14.07 -14.58
CA PRO A 40 -1.24 -14.31 -13.39
C PRO A 40 -0.14 -15.35 -13.63
N GLN A 41 -0.44 -16.42 -14.37
CA GLN A 41 0.50 -17.50 -14.71
C GLN A 41 1.69 -17.00 -15.53
N ALA A 42 1.46 -16.13 -16.52
CA ALA A 42 2.53 -15.55 -17.33
C ALA A 42 3.48 -14.66 -16.51
N LEU A 43 3.00 -14.13 -15.38
CA LEU A 43 3.79 -13.35 -14.43
C LEU A 43 4.42 -14.21 -13.32
N GLY A 44 4.21 -15.52 -13.34
CA GLY A 44 4.65 -16.43 -12.28
C GLY A 44 3.92 -16.23 -10.95
N TRP A 45 2.71 -15.67 -10.95
CA TRP A 45 1.93 -15.48 -9.72
C TRP A 45 1.30 -16.79 -9.25
N CYS A 46 1.19 -16.95 -7.92
CA CYS A 46 0.70 -18.18 -7.34
C CYS A 46 -0.84 -18.22 -7.31
N GLN A 47 -1.42 -19.07 -8.16
CA GLN A 47 -2.88 -19.16 -8.32
C GLN A 47 -3.64 -19.44 -7.00
N PRO A 48 -3.21 -20.38 -6.13
CA PRO A 48 -3.94 -20.63 -4.87
C PRO A 48 -3.97 -19.42 -3.92
N GLN A 49 -2.93 -18.59 -3.94
CA GLN A 49 -2.82 -17.38 -3.13
C GLN A 49 -3.67 -16.26 -3.74
N LEU A 50 -3.73 -16.18 -5.08
CA LEU A 50 -4.67 -15.31 -5.77
C LEU A 50 -6.12 -15.69 -5.44
N ASP A 51 -6.48 -16.96 -5.45
CA ASP A 51 -7.82 -17.42 -5.09
C ASP A 51 -8.15 -17.04 -3.63
N SER A 52 -7.17 -17.21 -2.73
CA SER A 52 -7.29 -16.79 -1.33
C SER A 52 -7.49 -15.28 -1.17
N LEU A 53 -6.76 -14.47 -1.94
CA LEU A 53 -6.92 -13.02 -2.01
C LEU A 53 -8.33 -12.64 -2.48
N LEU A 54 -8.80 -13.23 -3.59
CA LEU A 54 -10.12 -12.94 -4.15
C LEU A 54 -11.26 -13.35 -3.20
N ASN A 55 -11.10 -14.46 -2.48
CA ASN A 55 -12.06 -14.88 -1.45
C ASN A 55 -12.04 -13.97 -0.22
N PHE A 56 -10.86 -13.53 0.22
CA PHE A 56 -10.73 -12.53 1.28
C PHE A 56 -11.44 -11.23 0.90
N LEU A 57 -11.20 -10.70 -0.30
CA LEU A 57 -11.81 -9.48 -0.79
C LEU A 57 -13.35 -9.56 -0.82
N GLY A 58 -13.91 -10.68 -1.25
CA GLY A 58 -15.36 -10.91 -1.27
C GLY A 58 -15.98 -10.86 0.13
N ARG A 59 -15.32 -11.47 1.13
CA ARG A 59 -15.74 -11.41 2.54
C ARG A 59 -15.59 -10.03 3.17
N LYS A 60 -14.72 -9.19 2.61
CA LYS A 60 -14.43 -7.82 3.06
C LYS A 60 -15.21 -6.75 2.29
N GLY A 61 -16.41 -7.08 1.81
CA GLY A 61 -17.33 -6.10 1.22
C GLY A 61 -16.83 -5.40 -0.04
N THR A 62 -15.84 -6.00 -0.72
CA THR A 62 -15.33 -5.47 -2.00
C THR A 62 -16.42 -5.56 -3.06
N LYS A 63 -16.49 -4.54 -3.92
CA LYS A 63 -17.42 -4.46 -5.06
C LYS A 63 -16.71 -4.64 -6.39
N SER A 64 -15.53 -4.04 -6.50
CA SER A 64 -14.65 -4.18 -7.65
C SER A 64 -13.19 -4.14 -7.21
N PHE A 65 -12.38 -4.98 -7.84
CA PHE A 65 -10.96 -5.09 -7.61
C PHE A 65 -10.23 -5.22 -8.93
N ILE A 66 -9.24 -4.35 -9.17
CA ILE A 66 -8.41 -4.36 -10.38
C ILE A 66 -6.94 -4.37 -9.96
N VAL A 67 -6.15 -5.21 -10.63
CA VAL A 67 -4.69 -5.18 -10.54
C VAL A 67 -4.12 -5.02 -11.94
N LEU A 68 -3.30 -4.00 -12.13
CA LEU A 68 -2.52 -3.79 -13.35
C LEU A 68 -1.05 -4.10 -13.08
N LYS A 69 -0.39 -4.75 -14.05
CA LYS A 69 1.06 -4.92 -14.13
C LYS A 69 1.54 -4.32 -15.44
N ASP A 70 2.42 -3.32 -15.34
CA ASP A 70 2.97 -2.56 -16.46
C ASP A 70 1.86 -2.03 -17.40
N GLY A 71 0.77 -1.56 -16.79
CA GLY A 71 -0.43 -1.06 -17.45
C GLY A 71 -1.38 -2.12 -18.01
N ARG A 72 -1.01 -3.39 -18.06
CA ARG A 72 -1.87 -4.50 -18.50
C ARG A 72 -2.70 -5.04 -17.36
N MET A 73 -3.93 -5.44 -17.66
CA MET A 73 -4.87 -5.98 -16.68
C MET A 73 -4.49 -7.41 -16.29
N VAL A 74 -4.20 -7.64 -15.01
CA VAL A 74 -3.88 -8.98 -14.47
C VAL A 74 -5.09 -9.59 -13.78
N VAL A 75 -5.77 -8.77 -13.00
CA VAL A 75 -6.97 -9.14 -12.26
C VAL A 75 -8.01 -8.08 -12.50
N GLU A 76 -9.22 -8.51 -12.84
CA GLU A 76 -10.41 -7.69 -12.82
C GLU A 76 -11.54 -8.55 -12.27
N ARG A 77 -12.03 -8.16 -11.09
CA ARG A 77 -13.04 -8.91 -10.36
C ARG A 77 -14.13 -7.99 -9.85
N TYR A 78 -15.37 -8.36 -10.12
CA TYR A 78 -16.55 -7.70 -9.59
C TYR A 78 -17.32 -8.66 -8.69
N TYR A 79 -17.99 -8.13 -7.67
CA TYR A 79 -18.70 -8.91 -6.65
C TYR A 79 -20.16 -8.49 -6.54
N GLY A 80 -21.03 -9.46 -6.25
CA GLY A 80 -22.47 -9.24 -6.20
C GLY A 80 -23.02 -8.83 -7.57
N THR A 81 -23.80 -7.75 -7.61
CA THR A 81 -24.40 -7.22 -8.85
C THR A 81 -23.50 -6.24 -9.60
N TYR A 82 -22.27 -6.02 -9.14
CA TYR A 82 -21.36 -5.07 -9.79
C TYR A 82 -20.80 -5.65 -11.10
N THR A 83 -20.62 -4.77 -12.06
CA THR A 83 -20.07 -5.05 -13.38
C THR A 83 -18.98 -4.02 -13.72
N GLN A 84 -18.33 -4.18 -14.88
CA GLN A 84 -17.34 -3.22 -15.38
C GLN A 84 -17.88 -1.79 -15.55
N ASP A 85 -19.20 -1.65 -15.73
CA ASP A 85 -19.87 -0.38 -15.96
C ASP A 85 -20.46 0.24 -14.69
N SER A 86 -20.35 -0.46 -13.56
CA SER A 86 -20.86 0.04 -12.27
C SER A 86 -20.00 1.20 -11.75
N SER A 87 -20.66 2.27 -11.33
CA SER A 87 -20.03 3.44 -10.70
C SER A 87 -20.06 3.34 -9.18
N TRP A 88 -19.00 3.83 -8.52
CA TRP A 88 -18.90 3.95 -7.06
C TRP A 88 -18.12 5.18 -6.64
N TYR A 89 -18.36 5.66 -5.42
CA TYR A 89 -17.67 6.83 -4.88
C TYR A 89 -16.24 6.50 -4.47
N TRP A 90 -15.35 7.50 -4.56
CA TRP A 90 -13.94 7.38 -4.18
C TRP A 90 -13.68 7.82 -2.73
N ALA A 91 -14.63 8.50 -2.10
CA ALA A 91 -14.44 9.17 -0.81
C ALA A 91 -13.15 10.01 -0.84
N SER A 92 -12.35 9.93 0.24
CA SER A 92 -11.07 10.65 0.34
C SER A 92 -9.99 10.20 -0.66
N ALA A 93 -10.15 9.09 -1.40
CA ALA A 93 -9.22 8.80 -2.50
C ALA A 93 -9.30 9.88 -3.61
N GLY A 94 -10.43 10.60 -3.71
CA GLY A 94 -10.58 11.76 -4.58
C GLY A 94 -9.63 12.92 -4.23
N LYS A 95 -9.10 12.98 -2.99
CA LYS A 95 -8.11 14.01 -2.60
C LYS A 95 -6.88 14.00 -3.50
N SER A 96 -6.41 12.80 -3.85
CA SER A 96 -5.26 12.59 -4.73
C SER A 96 -5.54 13.02 -6.18
N LEU A 97 -6.80 12.88 -6.64
CA LEU A 97 -7.25 13.42 -7.93
C LEU A 97 -7.23 14.96 -7.90
N THR A 98 -7.76 15.58 -6.85
CA THR A 98 -7.72 17.04 -6.66
C THR A 98 -6.29 17.57 -6.62
N ALA A 99 -5.35 16.91 -5.93
CA ALA A 99 -3.94 17.30 -5.97
C ALA A 99 -3.35 17.26 -7.38
N THR A 100 -3.76 16.30 -8.20
CA THR A 100 -3.33 16.24 -9.61
C THR A 100 -3.90 17.43 -10.39
N LEU A 101 -5.18 17.77 -10.18
CA LEU A 101 -5.84 18.91 -10.82
C LEU A 101 -5.22 20.26 -10.42
N VAL A 102 -4.84 20.43 -9.15
CA VAL A 102 -4.09 21.61 -8.67
C VAL A 102 -2.72 21.70 -9.32
N GLY A 103 -2.04 20.56 -9.52
CA GLY A 103 -0.77 20.51 -10.25
C GLY A 103 -0.91 20.96 -11.71
N LEU A 104 -1.97 20.52 -12.38
CA LEU A 104 -2.30 20.97 -13.74
C LEU A 104 -2.64 22.47 -13.76
N ALA A 105 -3.37 22.99 -12.77
CA ALA A 105 -3.70 24.41 -12.68
C ALA A 105 -2.45 25.27 -12.47
N GLN A 106 -1.52 24.85 -11.62
CA GLN A 106 -0.24 25.53 -11.47
C GLN A 106 0.58 25.50 -12.76
N GLN A 107 0.68 24.33 -13.39
CA GLN A 107 1.39 24.17 -14.66
C GLN A 107 0.85 25.07 -15.76
N ASP A 108 -0.46 25.29 -15.78
CA ASP A 108 -1.15 26.14 -16.75
C ASP A 108 -1.10 27.63 -16.35
N GLY A 109 -0.45 27.99 -15.24
CA GLY A 109 -0.30 29.36 -14.76
C GLY A 109 -1.58 29.96 -14.13
N LEU A 110 -2.58 29.13 -13.83
CA LEU A 110 -3.88 29.57 -13.29
C LEU A 110 -3.80 29.90 -11.79
N LEU A 111 -2.87 29.28 -11.07
CA LEU A 111 -2.61 29.52 -9.66
C LEU A 111 -1.15 29.28 -9.29
N ASN A 112 -0.70 29.82 -8.15
CA ASN A 112 0.55 29.42 -7.52
C ASN A 112 0.29 28.76 -6.17
N LEU A 113 1.08 27.73 -5.83
CA LEU A 113 0.96 27.06 -4.54
C LEU A 113 1.23 27.95 -3.33
N THR A 114 2.02 29.00 -3.51
CA THR A 114 2.35 29.99 -2.45
C THR A 114 1.32 31.10 -2.32
N ASP A 115 0.34 31.17 -3.22
CA ASP A 115 -0.73 32.16 -3.11
C ASP A 115 -1.54 31.91 -1.84
N SER A 116 -1.92 33.01 -1.19
CA SER A 116 -2.90 32.96 -0.12
C SER A 116 -4.20 32.37 -0.65
N THR A 117 -4.79 31.42 0.07
CA THR A 117 -6.09 30.83 -0.30
C THR A 117 -7.18 31.90 -0.40
N SER A 118 -7.09 32.96 0.41
CA SER A 118 -8.02 34.10 0.38
C SER A 118 -8.00 34.87 -0.95
N ARG A 119 -6.97 34.70 -1.80
CA ARG A 119 -6.95 35.23 -3.17
C ARG A 119 -8.08 34.65 -4.02
N TYR A 120 -8.41 33.38 -3.80
CA TYR A 120 -9.37 32.62 -4.60
C TYR A 120 -10.75 32.54 -3.95
N LEU A 121 -10.79 32.41 -2.63
CA LEU A 121 -12.04 32.23 -1.86
C LEU A 121 -12.58 33.54 -1.27
N GLY A 122 -11.82 34.64 -1.37
CA GLY A 122 -12.12 35.88 -0.65
C GLY A 122 -11.65 35.86 0.80
N ARG A 123 -11.84 36.98 1.50
CA ARG A 123 -11.53 37.09 2.94
C ARG A 123 -12.69 36.55 3.77
N GLY A 124 -12.40 35.99 4.95
CA GLY A 124 -13.41 35.46 5.86
C GLY A 124 -13.94 34.09 5.43
N TRP A 125 -13.17 33.37 4.62
CA TRP A 125 -13.46 31.97 4.28
C TRP A 125 -13.20 31.03 5.47
N THR A 126 -12.56 31.53 6.54
CA THR A 126 -12.39 30.86 7.83
C THR A 126 -12.83 31.76 9.00
N SER A 127 -12.94 31.18 10.20
CA SER A 127 -13.05 31.92 11.46
C SER A 127 -11.69 32.27 12.08
N ALA A 128 -10.59 32.12 11.34
CA ALA A 128 -9.27 32.48 11.84
C ALA A 128 -9.10 34.02 11.89
N PRO A 129 -8.27 34.55 12.80
CA PRO A 129 -7.91 35.96 12.75
C PRO A 129 -7.39 36.34 11.37
N ALA A 130 -7.80 37.49 10.83
CA ALA A 130 -7.52 37.86 9.43
C ALA A 130 -6.02 37.82 9.06
N VAL A 131 -5.14 38.15 10.00
CA VAL A 131 -3.68 38.06 9.81
C VAL A 131 -3.19 36.62 9.66
N LYS A 132 -3.85 35.65 10.31
CA LYS A 132 -3.54 34.22 10.25
C LYS A 132 -4.17 33.56 9.04
N GLU A 133 -5.43 33.89 8.71
CA GLU A 133 -6.11 33.41 7.50
C GLU A 133 -5.28 33.71 6.24
N ARG A 134 -4.74 34.93 6.12
CA ARG A 134 -3.93 35.34 4.97
C ARG A 134 -2.65 34.51 4.78
N LEU A 135 -2.14 33.88 5.83
CA LEU A 135 -0.95 33.02 5.77
C LEU A 135 -1.28 31.59 5.29
N ILE A 136 -2.56 31.21 5.25
CA ILE A 136 -2.96 29.93 4.68
C ILE A 136 -2.83 30.02 3.16
N THR A 137 -2.08 29.08 2.58
CA THR A 137 -1.81 29.02 1.15
C THR A 137 -2.43 27.77 0.55
N VAL A 138 -2.55 27.74 -0.79
CA VAL A 138 -2.99 26.55 -1.53
C VAL A 138 -2.13 25.32 -1.16
N ARG A 139 -0.80 25.53 -0.99
CA ARG A 139 0.11 24.48 -0.51
C ARG A 139 -0.29 23.93 0.86
N HIS A 140 -0.68 24.79 1.80
CA HIS A 140 -1.07 24.35 3.15
C HIS A 140 -2.32 23.47 3.15
N GLN A 141 -3.26 23.68 2.22
CA GLN A 141 -4.40 22.77 2.00
C GLN A 141 -3.93 21.42 1.43
N LEU A 142 -3.01 21.42 0.44
CA LEU A 142 -2.47 20.18 -0.15
C LEU A 142 -1.68 19.33 0.85
N THR A 143 -0.95 19.97 1.77
CA THR A 143 -0.06 19.29 2.73
C THR A 143 -0.73 18.96 4.06
N MET A 144 -2.03 19.26 4.23
CA MET A 144 -2.75 19.10 5.50
C MET A 144 -2.12 19.90 6.65
N THR A 145 -1.66 21.12 6.36
CA THR A 145 -0.98 22.00 7.33
C THR A 145 -1.60 23.40 7.40
N THR A 146 -2.91 23.52 7.20
CA THR A 146 -3.62 24.81 7.29
C THR A 146 -3.57 25.43 8.68
N GLY A 147 -3.31 24.64 9.73
CA GLY A 147 -3.36 25.09 11.12
C GLY A 147 -4.79 25.23 11.65
N LEU A 148 -5.80 24.86 10.85
CA LEU A 148 -7.20 24.87 11.27
C LEU A 148 -7.55 23.64 12.13
N HIS A 149 -8.62 23.76 12.91
CA HIS A 149 -9.09 22.74 13.85
C HIS A 149 -9.80 21.60 13.11
N ASP A 150 -9.22 20.40 13.10
CA ASP A 150 -9.73 19.20 12.40
C ASP A 150 -10.78 18.41 13.18
N ASN A 151 -11.07 18.81 14.43
CA ASN A 151 -12.17 18.26 15.23
C ASN A 151 -13.00 19.37 15.89
N PRO A 152 -13.62 20.28 15.12
CA PRO A 152 -14.36 21.40 15.69
C PRO A 152 -15.54 20.91 16.54
N PRO A 153 -16.01 21.71 17.52
CA PRO A 153 -17.17 21.34 18.32
C PRO A 153 -18.45 21.31 17.48
N ALA A 154 -19.41 20.49 17.91
CA ALA A 154 -20.74 20.43 17.30
C ALA A 154 -21.41 21.82 17.28
N PRO A 155 -22.18 22.16 16.24
CA PRO A 155 -22.68 21.29 15.17
C PRO A 155 -21.70 21.09 13.99
N CYS A 156 -20.47 21.61 14.06
CA CYS A 156 -19.45 21.42 13.04
C CYS A 156 -18.76 20.06 13.15
N ASP A 157 -18.18 19.58 12.05
CA ASP A 157 -17.33 18.39 12.02
C ASP A 157 -16.11 18.59 11.08
N ASN A 158 -15.29 17.55 10.89
CA ASN A 158 -14.10 17.56 10.02
C ASN A 158 -14.42 17.82 8.54
N GLU A 159 -15.68 17.64 8.15
CA GLU A 159 -16.17 17.67 6.78
C GLU A 159 -16.80 19.05 6.43
N SER A 160 -17.15 19.86 7.44
CA SER A 160 -17.69 21.21 7.30
C SER A 160 -16.78 22.17 6.50
N GLN A 161 -17.37 22.89 5.56
CA GLN A 161 -16.70 23.93 4.73
C GLN A 161 -17.05 25.37 5.13
N MET A 162 -18.11 25.56 5.94
CA MET A 162 -18.55 26.88 6.36
C MET A 162 -17.45 27.59 7.15
N SER A 163 -17.24 28.89 6.88
CA SER A 163 -16.20 29.68 7.54
C SER A 163 -16.28 29.59 9.06
N GLY A 164 -17.51 29.67 9.61
CA GLY A 164 -17.84 29.47 11.03
C GLY A 164 -17.27 28.20 11.66
N CYS A 165 -17.12 27.12 10.88
CA CYS A 165 -16.59 25.83 11.32
C CYS A 165 -15.09 25.67 11.11
N LEU A 166 -14.47 26.53 10.28
CA LEU A 166 -13.05 26.49 9.99
C LEU A 166 -12.28 27.33 11.02
N LEU A 167 -12.18 26.76 12.23
CA LEU A 167 -11.62 27.43 13.40
C LEU A 167 -10.08 27.43 13.40
N TYR A 168 -9.47 28.52 13.83
CA TYR A 168 -8.02 28.60 14.05
C TYR A 168 -7.57 27.70 15.20
N ARG A 169 -6.46 26.98 15.02
CA ARG A 169 -5.84 26.15 16.07
C ARG A 169 -4.34 26.38 16.20
N ALA A 170 -3.64 26.59 15.10
CA ALA A 170 -2.21 26.83 15.03
C ALA A 170 -1.87 27.65 13.77
N ASP A 171 -0.65 28.16 13.70
CA ASP A 171 -0.17 28.85 12.50
C ASP A 171 -0.02 27.86 11.34
N ALA A 172 -0.35 28.33 10.13
CA ALA A 172 -0.22 27.52 8.93
C ALA A 172 1.23 27.03 8.75
N GLY A 173 1.40 25.76 8.41
CA GLY A 173 2.69 25.10 8.30
C GLY A 173 3.26 24.52 9.60
N THR A 174 2.72 24.88 10.77
CA THR A 174 3.28 24.46 12.08
C THR A 174 2.65 23.18 12.65
N ARG A 175 1.51 22.76 12.11
CA ARG A 175 0.74 21.60 12.57
C ARG A 175 0.25 20.78 11.39
N TRP A 176 0.44 19.45 11.44
CA TRP A 176 -0.18 18.53 10.50
C TRP A 176 -1.48 17.97 11.08
N ALA A 177 -2.55 18.08 10.31
CA ALA A 177 -3.88 17.63 10.72
C ALA A 177 -4.70 17.26 9.49
N TYR A 178 -5.17 16.01 9.44
CA TYR A 178 -5.99 15.53 8.34
C TYR A 178 -7.40 16.16 8.40
N HIS A 179 -7.63 17.19 7.58
CA HIS A 179 -8.82 18.03 7.67
C HIS A 179 -9.54 18.08 6.31
N THR A 180 -10.72 17.44 6.22
CA THR A 180 -11.45 17.36 4.95
C THR A 180 -12.07 18.69 4.51
N GLY A 181 -12.62 19.50 5.41
CA GLY A 181 -13.25 20.79 5.10
C GLY A 181 -12.39 21.72 4.23
N PRO A 182 -11.20 22.16 4.71
CA PRO A 182 -10.30 23.01 3.93
C PRO A 182 -9.80 22.36 2.65
N TYR A 183 -9.61 21.04 2.63
CA TYR A 183 -9.25 20.34 1.39
C TYR A 183 -10.34 20.48 0.33
N ARG A 184 -11.62 20.33 0.68
CA ARG A 184 -12.72 20.39 -0.30
C ARG A 184 -12.77 21.74 -1.01
N LEU A 185 -12.49 22.81 -0.28
CA LEU A 185 -12.39 24.16 -0.83
C LEU A 185 -11.30 24.32 -1.91
N LEU A 186 -10.39 23.35 -2.11
CA LEU A 186 -9.51 23.35 -3.29
C LEU A 186 -10.30 23.21 -4.60
N GLN A 187 -11.49 22.61 -4.59
CA GLN A 187 -12.36 22.58 -5.78
C GLN A 187 -12.88 23.99 -6.12
N ASP A 188 -13.22 24.79 -5.10
CA ASP A 188 -13.61 26.20 -5.28
C ASP A 188 -12.42 27.06 -5.69
N VAL A 189 -11.22 26.80 -5.14
CA VAL A 189 -9.97 27.44 -5.61
C VAL A 189 -9.75 27.15 -7.09
N LEU A 190 -9.87 25.89 -7.52
CA LEU A 190 -9.74 25.49 -8.92
C LEU A 190 -10.79 26.16 -9.81
N ALA A 191 -12.04 26.23 -9.34
CA ALA A 191 -13.12 26.85 -10.08
C ALA A 191 -12.90 28.36 -10.25
N SER A 192 -12.53 29.05 -9.18
CA SER A 192 -12.17 30.47 -9.17
C SER A 192 -10.97 30.77 -10.07
N ALA A 193 -9.92 29.95 -10.01
CA ALA A 193 -8.70 30.13 -10.81
C ALA A 193 -8.91 29.86 -12.31
N SER A 194 -9.75 28.88 -12.66
CA SER A 194 -9.93 28.45 -14.06
C SER A 194 -11.14 29.08 -14.76
N GLY A 195 -12.10 29.61 -14.00
CA GLY A 195 -13.40 30.02 -14.52
C GLY A 195 -14.30 28.85 -14.95
N LEU A 196 -13.92 27.61 -14.63
CA LEU A 196 -14.66 26.39 -14.97
C LEU A 196 -15.19 25.70 -13.73
N THR A 197 -16.34 25.03 -13.84
CA THR A 197 -16.76 24.10 -12.77
C THR A 197 -15.75 22.96 -12.60
N ILE A 198 -15.70 22.35 -11.42
CA ILE A 198 -14.75 21.25 -11.16
C ILE A 198 -14.93 20.07 -12.14
N ASN A 199 -16.16 19.77 -12.55
CA ASN A 199 -16.44 18.73 -13.54
C ASN A 199 -15.90 19.09 -14.93
N GLN A 200 -16.12 20.34 -15.39
CA GLN A 200 -15.57 20.81 -16.65
C GLN A 200 -14.04 20.81 -16.63
N TYR A 201 -13.44 21.35 -15.57
CA TYR A 201 -11.99 21.40 -15.41
C TYR A 201 -11.37 20.00 -15.41
N THR A 202 -11.93 19.08 -14.62
CA THR A 202 -11.48 17.67 -14.56
C THR A 202 -11.56 17.01 -15.93
N ASN A 203 -12.67 17.17 -16.65
CA ASN A 203 -12.84 16.55 -17.96
C ASN A 203 -11.88 17.13 -19.01
N GLN A 204 -11.78 18.45 -19.11
CA GLN A 204 -10.97 19.12 -20.13
C GLN A 204 -9.45 18.93 -19.92
N ARG A 205 -9.00 18.99 -18.65
CA ARG A 205 -7.57 18.95 -18.35
C ARG A 205 -7.03 17.55 -18.16
N LEU A 206 -7.87 16.59 -17.76
CA LEU A 206 -7.42 15.26 -17.40
C LEU A 206 -8.26 14.14 -18.02
N ALA A 207 -9.56 14.08 -17.72
CA ALA A 207 -10.35 12.87 -17.92
C ALA A 207 -10.44 12.47 -19.39
N SER A 208 -10.75 13.41 -20.28
CA SER A 208 -10.80 13.19 -21.73
C SER A 208 -9.45 12.76 -22.34
N ARG A 209 -8.33 13.19 -21.76
CA ARG A 209 -6.98 12.90 -22.26
C ARG A 209 -6.51 11.48 -21.96
N ILE A 210 -7.02 10.89 -20.88
CA ILE A 210 -6.67 9.53 -20.45
C ILE A 210 -7.82 8.53 -20.63
N GLY A 211 -8.94 8.96 -21.22
CA GLY A 211 -10.15 8.14 -21.38
C GLY A 211 -10.83 7.77 -20.06
N MET A 212 -10.70 8.62 -19.04
CA MET A 212 -11.33 8.45 -17.74
C MET A 212 -12.72 9.09 -17.75
N GLY A 213 -13.73 8.34 -17.32
CA GLY A 213 -15.06 8.85 -17.02
C GLY A 213 -15.26 9.18 -15.54
N GLY A 214 -16.47 9.63 -15.20
CA GLY A 214 -16.88 9.94 -13.83
C GLY A 214 -17.29 11.41 -13.64
N LEU A 215 -17.70 11.73 -12.42
CA LEU A 215 -18.14 13.07 -12.03
C LEU A 215 -17.96 13.34 -10.55
N TRP A 216 -17.75 14.61 -10.21
CA TRP A 216 -17.83 15.16 -8.87
C TRP A 216 -19.28 15.45 -8.50
N ILE A 217 -19.72 14.91 -7.36
CA ILE A 217 -21.02 15.17 -6.73
C ILE A 217 -20.74 15.45 -5.26
N ASN A 218 -21.14 16.64 -4.77
CA ASN A 218 -20.89 17.07 -3.39
C ASN A 218 -19.42 16.86 -2.96
N ASP A 219 -18.49 17.36 -3.78
CA ASP A 219 -17.03 17.25 -3.61
C ASP A 219 -16.44 15.83 -3.61
N VAL A 220 -17.26 14.80 -3.90
CA VAL A 220 -16.83 13.40 -3.97
C VAL A 220 -16.85 12.92 -5.41
N TYR A 221 -15.76 12.31 -5.87
CA TYR A 221 -15.68 11.76 -7.22
C TYR A 221 -16.31 10.37 -7.29
N TYR A 222 -17.08 10.12 -8.34
CA TYR A 222 -17.74 8.85 -8.66
C TYR A 222 -17.28 8.37 -10.03
N SER A 223 -16.86 7.11 -10.14
CA SER A 223 -16.48 6.51 -11.42
C SER A 223 -16.53 4.99 -11.39
N ARG A 224 -16.31 4.35 -12.55
CA ARG A 224 -16.06 2.92 -12.63
C ARG A 224 -14.67 2.58 -12.09
N ALA A 225 -14.45 1.32 -11.73
CA ALA A 225 -13.15 0.83 -11.28
C ALA A 225 -12.05 1.01 -12.34
N ARG A 226 -12.39 0.83 -13.63
CA ARG A 226 -11.45 1.03 -14.74
C ARG A 226 -11.00 2.49 -14.92
N ASP A 227 -11.85 3.45 -14.56
CA ASP A 227 -11.51 4.89 -14.59
C ASP A 227 -10.53 5.21 -13.44
N MET A 228 -10.78 4.63 -12.26
CA MET A 228 -9.88 4.70 -11.11
C MET A 228 -8.51 4.06 -11.39
N ALA A 229 -8.49 2.95 -12.14
CA ALA A 229 -7.26 2.31 -12.60
C ALA A 229 -6.50 3.13 -13.65
N ARG A 230 -7.19 3.86 -14.54
CA ARG A 230 -6.55 4.83 -15.48
C ARG A 230 -5.82 5.92 -14.71
N PHE A 231 -6.45 6.49 -13.68
CA PHE A 231 -5.78 7.47 -12.83
C PHE A 231 -4.55 6.89 -12.13
N GLY A 232 -4.66 5.68 -11.55
CA GLY A 232 -3.50 4.99 -10.98
C GLY A 232 -2.37 4.73 -11.99
N LEU A 233 -2.71 4.38 -13.24
CA LEU A 233 -1.75 4.17 -14.32
C LEU A 233 -1.06 5.47 -14.75
N LEU A 234 -1.78 6.59 -14.82
CA LEU A 234 -1.17 7.90 -15.05
C LEU A 234 -0.13 8.24 -13.97
N MET A 235 -0.43 7.91 -12.72
CA MET A 235 0.48 8.13 -11.59
C MET A 235 1.68 7.19 -11.65
N LEU A 236 1.49 5.91 -12.03
CA LEU A 236 2.58 4.98 -12.28
C LEU A 236 3.52 5.50 -13.39
N ALA A 237 2.94 6.07 -14.44
CA ALA A 237 3.63 6.68 -15.57
C ALA A 237 4.11 8.13 -15.29
N ARG A 238 4.11 8.56 -14.03
CA ARG A 238 4.63 9.88 -13.59
C ARG A 238 4.02 11.08 -14.32
N GLY A 239 2.71 11.02 -14.58
CA GLY A 239 1.99 12.10 -15.27
C GLY A 239 2.05 12.04 -16.80
N SER A 240 2.68 11.02 -17.38
CA SER A 240 2.66 10.76 -18.83
C SER A 240 1.57 9.75 -19.20
N TRP A 241 0.92 9.97 -20.33
CA TRP A 241 -0.08 9.07 -20.89
C TRP A 241 0.22 8.82 -22.37
N ASN A 242 0.60 7.58 -22.72
CA ASN A 242 0.88 7.16 -24.09
C ASN A 242 1.80 8.13 -24.87
N GLY A 243 2.93 8.50 -24.27
CA GLY A 243 3.90 9.44 -24.86
C GLY A 243 3.55 10.92 -24.69
N THR A 244 2.34 11.26 -24.21
CA THR A 244 1.93 12.64 -23.95
C THR A 244 2.11 12.99 -22.48
N ALA A 245 2.95 13.97 -22.17
CA ALA A 245 3.11 14.47 -20.81
C ALA A 245 1.89 15.34 -20.41
N ILE A 246 0.99 14.78 -19.59
CA ILE A 246 -0.21 15.45 -19.08
C ILE A 246 0.20 16.41 -17.95
N LEU A 247 0.86 15.89 -16.92
CA LEU A 247 1.51 16.67 -15.87
C LEU A 247 3.02 16.73 -16.16
N ARG A 248 3.43 17.79 -16.84
CA ARG A 248 4.81 18.13 -17.25
C ARG A 248 5.67 18.67 -16.11
N ASP A 249 5.06 19.29 -15.09
CA ASP A 249 5.78 19.77 -13.91
C ASP A 249 6.26 18.59 -13.04
N THR A 250 7.43 18.06 -13.37
CA THR A 250 8.07 16.94 -12.67
C THR A 250 8.46 17.30 -11.24
N ALA A 251 8.74 18.59 -10.96
CA ALA A 251 9.04 19.04 -9.61
C ALA A 251 7.79 19.04 -8.73
N TYR A 252 6.63 19.44 -9.27
CA TYR A 252 5.34 19.28 -8.61
C TYR A 252 5.03 17.81 -8.38
N PHE A 253 5.14 16.96 -9.42
CA PHE A 253 4.90 15.53 -9.27
C PHE A 253 5.75 14.92 -8.15
N ARG A 254 7.05 15.24 -8.11
CA ARG A 254 7.95 14.79 -7.04
C ARG A 254 7.45 15.24 -5.67
N ARG A 255 7.13 16.51 -5.47
CA ARG A 255 6.62 17.01 -4.16
C ARG A 255 5.26 16.40 -3.79
N MET A 256 4.45 16.05 -4.79
CA MET A 256 3.18 15.38 -4.59
C MET A 256 3.36 13.95 -4.08
N THR A 257 4.40 13.23 -4.54
CA THR A 257 4.61 11.80 -4.25
C THR A 257 5.83 11.53 -3.36
N THR A 258 6.35 12.53 -2.66
CA THR A 258 7.44 12.42 -1.66
C THR A 258 7.08 13.27 -0.43
N PRO A 259 7.75 13.09 0.73
CA PRO A 259 7.39 13.81 1.94
C PRO A 259 7.35 15.32 1.70
N SER A 260 6.17 15.93 1.93
CA SER A 260 5.93 17.34 1.60
C SER A 260 6.25 18.31 2.74
N GLN A 261 6.44 17.78 3.95
CA GLN A 261 6.78 18.49 5.18
C GLN A 261 7.43 17.51 6.18
N THR A 262 7.91 18.02 7.33
CA THR A 262 8.67 17.23 8.32
C THR A 262 7.85 16.62 9.45
N LEU A 263 6.63 17.13 9.69
CA LEU A 263 5.67 16.75 10.73
C LEU A 263 5.09 15.33 10.52
N ASN A 264 4.53 15.05 9.34
CA ASN A 264 4.11 13.70 8.92
C ASN A 264 4.88 13.28 7.67
N ARG A 265 5.96 12.51 7.85
CA ARG A 265 6.83 12.08 6.76
C ARG A 265 6.09 11.21 5.75
N SER A 266 5.06 10.48 6.15
CA SER A 266 4.25 9.61 5.30
C SER A 266 3.17 10.34 4.47
N TYR A 267 3.31 11.65 4.22
CA TYR A 267 2.33 12.45 3.49
C TYR A 267 2.95 13.41 2.46
N GLY A 268 2.48 13.30 1.21
CA GLY A 268 2.82 14.20 0.10
C GLY A 268 1.76 15.29 -0.10
N TYR A 269 1.49 15.68 -1.35
CA TYR A 269 0.34 16.54 -1.65
C TYR A 269 -0.91 15.68 -1.80
N LEU A 270 -1.66 15.51 -0.73
CA LEU A 270 -2.86 14.68 -0.68
C LEU A 270 -2.65 13.21 -1.11
N TRP A 271 -1.41 12.71 -0.96
CA TRP A 271 -1.03 11.32 -1.19
C TRP A 271 -0.43 10.74 0.09
N TRP A 272 -0.80 9.51 0.41
CA TRP A 272 -0.14 8.73 1.45
C TRP A 272 1.11 8.05 0.89
N LEU A 273 2.18 8.06 1.66
CA LEU A 273 3.49 7.56 1.25
C LEU A 273 3.90 6.42 2.18
N ASN A 274 4.24 5.27 1.61
CA ASN A 274 4.79 4.17 2.38
C ASN A 274 6.32 4.29 2.53
N GLY A 275 6.92 3.40 3.33
CA GLY A 275 8.37 3.26 3.45
C GLY A 275 9.08 4.41 4.16
N GLN A 276 8.33 5.37 4.70
CA GLN A 276 8.90 6.48 5.47
C GLN A 276 9.19 6.04 6.91
N PRO A 277 10.13 6.70 7.61
CA PRO A 277 10.52 6.31 8.97
C PRO A 277 9.45 6.60 10.02
N SER A 278 8.45 7.42 9.70
CA SER A 278 7.35 7.74 10.61
C SER A 278 6.07 8.15 9.87
N TYR A 279 4.94 8.05 10.55
CA TYR A 279 3.64 8.50 10.08
C TYR A 279 2.79 9.10 11.20
N MET A 280 1.82 9.92 10.82
CA MET A 280 0.71 10.34 11.69
C MET A 280 -0.61 9.83 11.10
N LEU A 281 -1.60 9.62 11.96
CA LEU A 281 -2.93 9.17 11.59
C LEU A 281 -3.96 10.30 11.69
N PRO A 282 -5.05 10.26 10.89
CA PRO A 282 -6.13 11.24 11.00
C PRO A 282 -6.71 11.34 12.42
N GLY A 283 -6.99 12.56 12.89
CA GLY A 283 -7.55 12.83 14.21
C GLY A 283 -6.56 12.69 15.38
N LEU A 284 -5.31 12.29 15.12
CA LEU A 284 -4.27 12.16 16.15
C LEU A 284 -3.15 13.17 15.92
N GLN A 285 -2.46 13.54 17.00
CA GLN A 285 -1.21 14.32 16.96
C GLN A 285 0.02 13.46 17.33
N LEU A 286 -0.17 12.15 17.44
CA LEU A 286 0.88 11.18 17.73
C LEU A 286 1.67 10.85 16.47
N VAL A 287 2.98 10.71 16.63
CA VAL A 287 3.90 10.22 15.60
C VAL A 287 4.21 8.76 15.89
N PHE A 288 3.97 7.91 14.91
CA PHE A 288 4.28 6.49 14.95
C PHE A 288 5.56 6.22 14.16
N ASN A 289 6.42 5.35 14.69
CA ASN A 289 7.65 4.97 14.03
C ASN A 289 7.43 3.79 13.08
N GLY A 290 8.13 3.80 11.95
CA GLY A 290 8.05 2.78 10.91
C GLY A 290 7.15 3.17 9.74
N PRO A 291 7.01 2.28 8.74
CA PRO A 291 6.23 2.53 7.54
C PRO A 291 4.72 2.46 7.82
N LEU A 292 3.95 3.22 7.03
CA LEU A 292 2.49 3.27 7.10
C LEU A 292 1.83 1.89 6.92
N VAL A 293 2.33 1.10 5.95
CA VAL A 293 1.86 -0.26 5.68
C VAL A 293 3.10 -1.18 5.60
N PRO A 294 3.50 -1.81 6.73
CA PRO A 294 4.74 -2.58 6.81
C PRO A 294 4.83 -3.78 5.86
N THR A 295 3.69 -4.28 5.39
CA THR A 295 3.62 -5.43 4.48
C THR A 295 3.61 -5.05 3.00
N ALA A 296 3.56 -3.75 2.69
CA ALA A 296 3.57 -3.22 1.33
C ALA A 296 4.99 -2.76 0.92
N PRO A 297 5.29 -2.70 -0.39
CA PRO A 297 6.54 -2.14 -0.90
C PRO A 297 6.82 -0.72 -0.40
N THR A 298 8.09 -0.40 -0.17
CA THR A 298 8.50 0.87 0.46
C THR A 298 8.26 2.08 -0.44
N ASP A 299 8.23 1.91 -1.75
CA ASP A 299 7.96 2.98 -2.72
C ASP A 299 6.47 3.10 -3.09
N MET A 300 5.59 2.37 -2.38
CA MET A 300 4.15 2.49 -2.58
C MET A 300 3.65 3.89 -2.22
N ILE A 301 2.91 4.51 -3.14
CA ILE A 301 2.06 5.67 -2.86
C ILE A 301 0.59 5.26 -2.92
N ALA A 302 -0.26 5.91 -2.12
CA ALA A 302 -1.65 5.51 -2.01
C ALA A 302 -2.64 6.70 -1.93
N ALA A 303 -3.74 6.57 -2.68
CA ALA A 303 -4.95 7.34 -2.49
C ALA A 303 -5.90 6.52 -1.61
N LEU A 304 -6.16 7.00 -0.39
CA LEU A 304 -6.91 6.26 0.63
C LEU A 304 -8.23 6.97 0.97
N GLY A 305 -9.34 6.26 0.76
CA GLY A 305 -10.71 6.70 1.02
C GLY A 305 -11.39 5.92 2.15
N LYS A 306 -12.35 6.56 2.82
CA LYS A 306 -13.27 5.91 3.76
C LYS A 306 -13.92 4.67 3.11
N ASN A 307 -14.21 3.66 3.92
CA ASN A 307 -14.77 2.37 3.48
C ASN A 307 -13.85 1.60 2.51
N ASP A 308 -12.55 1.89 2.58
CA ASP A 308 -11.47 1.27 1.80
C ASP A 308 -11.61 1.48 0.29
N GLN A 309 -11.87 2.71 -0.14
CA GLN A 309 -11.62 3.07 -1.54
C GLN A 309 -10.12 3.27 -1.70
N LYS A 310 -9.46 2.45 -2.51
CA LYS A 310 -8.00 2.40 -2.54
C LYS A 310 -7.46 2.47 -3.96
N ILE A 311 -6.49 3.34 -4.18
CA ILE A 311 -5.58 3.28 -5.32
C ILE A 311 -4.19 3.15 -4.73
N TYR A 312 -3.52 2.04 -4.98
CA TYR A 312 -2.11 1.87 -4.66
C TYR A 312 -1.30 1.85 -5.94
N VAL A 313 -0.17 2.53 -5.94
CA VAL A 313 0.78 2.56 -7.06
C VAL A 313 2.14 2.18 -6.50
N VAL A 314 2.76 1.17 -7.09
CA VAL A 314 4.11 0.69 -6.72
C VAL A 314 5.02 0.80 -7.94
N PRO A 315 5.77 1.90 -8.09
CA PRO A 315 6.65 2.14 -9.23
C PRO A 315 7.67 1.02 -9.49
N SER A 316 8.35 0.54 -8.44
CA SER A 316 9.39 -0.48 -8.53
C SER A 316 8.86 -1.82 -9.05
N GLN A 317 7.56 -2.06 -8.91
CA GLN A 317 6.89 -3.27 -9.36
C GLN A 317 6.00 -3.03 -10.59
N GLY A 318 5.92 -1.82 -11.15
CA GLY A 318 5.02 -1.53 -12.26
C GLY A 318 3.55 -1.81 -11.93
N LEU A 319 3.16 -1.72 -10.66
CA LEU A 319 1.89 -2.25 -10.15
C LEU A 319 0.91 -1.12 -9.85
N VAL A 320 -0.35 -1.29 -10.26
CA VAL A 320 -1.49 -0.47 -9.80
C VAL A 320 -2.55 -1.40 -9.23
N VAL A 321 -3.00 -1.13 -8.01
CA VAL A 321 -4.06 -1.91 -7.35
C VAL A 321 -5.21 -0.99 -6.98
N VAL A 322 -6.41 -1.33 -7.43
CA VAL A 322 -7.64 -0.56 -7.19
C VAL A 322 -8.65 -1.43 -6.46
N ARG A 323 -9.27 -0.87 -5.42
CA ARG A 323 -10.44 -1.44 -4.74
C ARG A 323 -11.53 -0.40 -4.60
N GLN A 324 -12.76 -0.76 -4.96
CA GLN A 324 -13.98 -0.08 -4.51
C GLN A 324 -14.83 -1.05 -3.67
N GLY A 325 -15.52 -0.55 -2.65
CA GLY A 325 -16.33 -1.41 -1.79
C GLY A 325 -17.03 -0.73 -0.63
N ARG A 326 -17.75 -1.53 0.15
CA ARG A 326 -18.20 -1.16 1.51
C ARG A 326 -17.01 -1.23 2.48
N ALA A 327 -17.19 -0.76 3.71
CA ALA A 327 -16.15 -0.85 4.73
C ALA A 327 -15.67 -2.30 4.88
N ALA A 328 -14.36 -2.53 4.84
CA ALA A 328 -13.80 -3.87 4.97
C ALA A 328 -13.88 -4.36 6.43
N ASP A 329 -13.75 -3.44 7.38
CA ASP A 329 -13.82 -3.65 8.82
C ASP A 329 -14.65 -2.53 9.47
N ASN A 330 -14.90 -2.61 10.79
CA ASN A 330 -15.57 -1.56 11.55
C ASN A 330 -14.74 -0.25 11.66
N SER A 331 -13.53 -0.19 11.08
CA SER A 331 -12.73 1.02 11.00
C SER A 331 -13.20 1.90 9.84
N ALA A 332 -13.63 3.12 10.15
CA ALA A 332 -14.00 4.12 9.15
C ALA A 332 -12.80 4.99 8.69
N LEU A 333 -11.59 4.70 9.18
CA LEU A 333 -10.39 5.50 8.89
C LEU A 333 -9.83 5.20 7.49
N ALA A 334 -9.18 6.20 6.88
CA ALA A 334 -8.52 6.04 5.58
C ALA A 334 -7.37 5.00 5.62
N THR A 335 -6.68 4.93 6.76
CA THR A 335 -5.66 3.93 7.11
C THR A 335 -6.30 2.87 7.99
N SER A 336 -6.23 1.60 7.58
CA SER A 336 -7.00 0.51 8.17
C SER A 336 -6.14 -0.75 8.39
N ALA A 337 -6.61 -1.66 9.25
CA ALA A 337 -6.01 -2.99 9.34
C ALA A 337 -6.11 -3.77 8.00
N PHE A 338 -7.12 -3.45 7.18
CA PHE A 338 -7.31 -4.03 5.86
C PHE A 338 -6.12 -3.79 4.93
N ASP A 339 -5.48 -2.62 4.95
CA ASP A 339 -4.30 -2.33 4.12
C ASP A 339 -3.19 -3.36 4.35
N THR A 340 -2.88 -3.65 5.61
CA THR A 340 -1.82 -4.62 5.98
C THR A 340 -2.19 -6.04 5.54
N GLN A 341 -3.45 -6.44 5.69
CA GLN A 341 -3.94 -7.76 5.29
C GLN A 341 -3.94 -7.93 3.76
N LEU A 342 -4.46 -6.94 3.03
CA LEU A 342 -4.47 -6.93 1.57
C LEU A 342 -3.07 -7.12 1.00
N TRP A 343 -2.10 -6.35 1.52
CA TRP A 343 -0.72 -6.43 1.06
C TRP A 343 -0.03 -7.74 1.42
N ARG A 344 -0.40 -8.41 2.54
CA ARG A 344 0.06 -9.79 2.80
C ARG A 344 -0.42 -10.75 1.73
N TYR A 345 -1.70 -10.67 1.34
CA TYR A 345 -2.25 -11.52 0.29
C TYR A 345 -1.66 -11.22 -1.09
N LEU A 346 -1.48 -9.94 -1.44
CA LEU A 346 -0.84 -9.53 -2.69
C LEU A 346 0.60 -10.03 -2.75
N THR A 347 1.41 -9.78 -1.71
CA THR A 347 2.80 -10.24 -1.66
C THR A 347 2.89 -11.77 -1.75
N ALA A 348 2.00 -12.51 -1.06
CA ALA A 348 1.95 -13.96 -1.19
C ALA A 348 1.54 -14.44 -2.60
N THR A 349 0.78 -13.62 -3.33
CA THR A 349 0.37 -13.89 -4.72
C THR A 349 1.52 -13.64 -5.69
N THR A 350 2.24 -12.54 -5.53
CA THR A 350 3.32 -12.13 -6.44
C THR A 350 4.63 -12.86 -6.17
N ASP A 351 4.94 -13.14 -4.91
CA ASP A 351 6.13 -13.89 -4.51
C ASP A 351 5.79 -15.38 -4.48
N CYS A 352 5.55 -15.93 -5.67
CA CYS A 352 5.46 -17.38 -5.84
C CYS A 352 6.85 -17.97 -5.59
N ARG A 353 7.16 -18.18 -4.31
CA ARG A 353 8.18 -19.14 -3.95
C ARG A 353 7.58 -20.48 -4.36
N PRO A 354 8.19 -21.25 -5.28
CA PRO A 354 7.86 -22.65 -5.35
C PRO A 354 8.01 -23.15 -3.92
N LEU A 355 6.93 -23.69 -3.34
CA LEU A 355 7.09 -24.63 -2.26
C LEU A 355 8.10 -25.62 -2.83
N ALA A 356 9.34 -25.56 -2.37
CA ALA A 356 10.33 -26.53 -2.78
C ALA A 356 9.65 -27.89 -2.62
N THR A 357 9.38 -28.53 -3.76
CA THR A 357 8.81 -29.86 -3.86
C THR A 357 9.89 -30.82 -3.42
N ALA A 358 10.07 -30.81 -2.11
CA ALA A 358 10.74 -31.77 -1.25
C ALA A 358 10.82 -31.06 0.11
N ARG A 359 9.79 -31.21 0.95
CA ARG A 359 10.17 -31.65 2.28
C ARG A 359 10.91 -32.95 2.02
N PRO A 360 12.21 -33.10 2.35
CA PRO A 360 12.66 -34.43 2.69
C PRO A 360 11.61 -34.91 3.68
N ALA A 361 11.03 -36.10 3.47
CA ALA A 361 10.38 -36.77 4.57
C ALA A 361 11.44 -36.84 5.66
N PHE A 362 11.43 -35.88 6.59
CA PHE A 362 12.25 -35.97 7.77
C PHE A 362 11.79 -37.28 8.39
N PRO A 363 12.67 -38.28 8.56
CA PRO A 363 12.27 -39.50 9.23
C PRO A 363 11.63 -39.07 10.54
N ALA A 364 10.43 -39.60 10.79
CA ALA A 364 9.62 -39.16 11.90
C ALA A 364 10.46 -39.27 13.18
N ALA A 365 10.90 -38.13 13.71
CA ALA A 365 11.60 -38.10 14.97
C ALA A 365 10.67 -38.71 16.02
N THR A 366 11.02 -39.86 16.59
CA THR A 366 10.20 -40.53 17.59
C THR A 366 10.67 -40.14 18.99
N LEU A 367 9.72 -40.07 19.91
CA LEU A 367 9.94 -39.70 21.30
C LEU A 367 8.90 -40.48 22.14
N TYR A 368 9.36 -41.42 22.95
CA TYR A 368 8.50 -42.28 23.78
C TYR A 368 9.23 -42.78 25.05
N PRO A 369 8.56 -42.90 26.21
CA PRO A 369 7.19 -42.50 26.47
C PRO A 369 7.03 -40.96 26.44
N ASN A 370 5.83 -40.51 26.12
CA ASN A 370 5.47 -39.10 26.15
C ASN A 370 3.95 -38.99 26.43
N PRO A 371 3.52 -38.67 27.65
CA PRO A 371 4.32 -38.09 28.73
C PRO A 371 5.40 -39.02 29.33
N ALA A 372 6.46 -38.42 29.88
CA ALA A 372 7.63 -39.12 30.43
C ALA A 372 7.82 -38.80 31.91
N THR A 373 8.24 -39.79 32.70
CA THR A 373 8.52 -39.65 34.13
C THR A 373 10.01 -39.60 34.43
N GLU A 374 10.81 -40.53 33.89
CA GLU A 374 12.24 -40.65 34.24
C GLU A 374 13.17 -40.52 33.04
N SER A 375 12.83 -41.16 31.92
CA SER A 375 13.64 -41.09 30.70
C SER A 375 12.77 -41.14 29.46
N VAL A 376 13.37 -40.76 28.34
CA VAL A 376 12.71 -40.71 27.05
C VAL A 376 13.61 -41.36 26.01
N THR A 377 13.06 -42.31 25.26
CA THR A 377 13.72 -42.86 24.08
C THR A 377 13.55 -41.91 22.90
N VAL A 378 14.67 -41.59 22.25
CA VAL A 378 14.80 -40.58 21.20
C VAL A 378 15.21 -41.25 19.89
N GLY A 379 14.36 -41.11 18.87
CA GLY A 379 14.59 -41.64 17.53
C GLY A 379 15.76 -40.97 16.80
N ALA A 380 16.33 -41.68 15.82
CA ALA A 380 17.39 -41.13 14.97
C ALA A 380 16.83 -40.12 13.99
N VAL A 381 17.51 -38.98 13.87
CA VAL A 381 17.31 -38.05 12.76
C VAL A 381 18.62 -37.95 11.99
N PRO A 382 18.69 -38.41 10.72
CA PRO A 382 19.86 -38.31 9.88
C PRO A 382 20.37 -36.86 9.80
N GLY A 383 21.69 -36.69 9.86
CA GLY A 383 22.34 -35.39 9.89
C GLY A 383 22.38 -34.72 11.28
N SER A 384 21.64 -35.23 12.27
CA SER A 384 21.70 -34.70 13.62
C SER A 384 23.04 -35.03 14.29
N ARG A 385 23.63 -34.01 14.94
CA ARG A 385 24.83 -34.11 15.77
C ARG A 385 24.51 -33.89 17.24
N HIS A 386 23.51 -33.05 17.54
CA HIS A 386 23.12 -32.72 18.91
C HIS A 386 21.61 -32.78 19.09
N LEU A 387 21.19 -33.09 20.31
CA LEU A 387 19.86 -32.89 20.83
C LEU A 387 19.88 -31.67 21.75
N ARG A 388 18.85 -30.84 21.69
CA ARG A 388 18.67 -29.71 22.60
C ARG A 388 17.26 -29.68 23.14
N LEU A 389 17.14 -29.67 24.46
CA LEU A 389 15.87 -29.48 25.15
C LEU A 389 15.67 -28.02 25.52
N LEU A 390 14.51 -27.47 25.19
CA LEU A 390 14.09 -26.13 25.56
C LEU A 390 12.92 -26.18 26.54
N ASP A 391 12.87 -25.23 27.47
CA ASP A 391 11.68 -24.99 28.29
C ASP A 391 10.55 -24.34 27.47
N ALA A 392 9.38 -24.13 28.11
CA ALA A 392 8.23 -23.49 27.47
C ALA A 392 8.48 -22.04 27.00
N LEU A 393 9.55 -21.39 27.51
CA LEU A 393 9.96 -20.03 27.13
C LEU A 393 11.06 -20.04 26.03
N GLY A 394 11.46 -21.21 25.55
CA GLY A 394 12.47 -21.39 24.50
C GLY A 394 13.91 -21.32 25.01
N ARG A 395 14.15 -21.39 26.32
CA ARG A 395 15.49 -21.36 26.91
C ARG A 395 16.09 -22.78 26.93
N PRO A 396 17.37 -22.96 26.55
CA PRO A 396 18.02 -24.27 26.63
C PRO A 396 18.13 -24.76 28.07
N VAL A 397 17.67 -25.99 28.30
CA VAL A 397 17.69 -26.64 29.61
C VAL A 397 18.78 -27.72 29.66
N GLN A 398 18.82 -28.59 28.64
CA GLN A 398 19.77 -29.70 28.53
C GLN A 398 20.15 -29.94 27.07
N GLN A 399 21.31 -30.56 26.84
CA GLN A 399 21.78 -30.97 25.52
C GLN A 399 22.48 -32.32 25.59
N TRP A 400 22.36 -33.10 24.51
CA TRP A 400 22.99 -34.42 24.39
C TRP A 400 23.57 -34.63 22.99
N PRO A 401 24.52 -35.55 22.82
CA PRO A 401 24.90 -36.02 21.48
C PRO A 401 23.71 -36.72 20.79
N ALA A 402 23.56 -36.54 19.48
CA ALA A 402 22.47 -37.19 18.71
C ALA A 402 22.55 -38.73 18.67
N ALA A 403 23.70 -39.31 19.02
CA ALA A 403 23.86 -40.76 19.19
C ALA A 403 23.11 -41.29 20.42
N GLN A 404 22.77 -40.43 21.38
CA GLN A 404 22.09 -40.82 22.60
C GLN A 404 20.64 -41.21 22.31
N ARG A 405 20.32 -42.48 22.55
CA ARG A 405 19.00 -43.07 22.29
C ARG A 405 18.02 -42.97 23.46
N SER A 406 18.53 -42.73 24.66
CA SER A 406 17.73 -42.49 25.85
C SER A 406 18.30 -41.30 26.62
N VAL A 407 17.45 -40.32 26.92
CA VAL A 407 17.81 -39.12 27.68
C VAL A 407 17.08 -39.12 29.01
N SER A 408 17.81 -38.85 30.09
CA SER A 408 17.22 -38.69 31.43
C SER A 408 16.47 -37.37 31.50
N VAL A 409 15.27 -37.42 32.08
CA VAL A 409 14.41 -36.26 32.34
C VAL A 409 14.05 -36.13 33.82
N VAL A 410 14.65 -36.95 34.70
CA VAL A 410 14.38 -36.99 36.15
C VAL A 410 14.52 -35.60 36.79
N ASP A 411 15.55 -34.86 36.40
CA ASP A 411 15.87 -33.55 36.99
C ASP A 411 15.00 -32.39 36.46
N LEU A 412 14.08 -32.68 35.52
CA LEU A 412 13.18 -31.69 34.96
C LEU A 412 11.94 -31.54 35.84
N ARG A 413 11.51 -30.31 36.05
CA ARG A 413 10.20 -30.04 36.67
C ARG A 413 9.07 -30.53 35.75
N PRO A 414 7.94 -31.02 36.29
CA PRO A 414 6.75 -31.32 35.50
C PRO A 414 6.36 -30.14 34.61
N GLY A 415 6.09 -30.40 33.33
CA GLY A 415 5.81 -29.34 32.37
C GLY A 415 6.06 -29.70 30.90
N LEU A 416 5.87 -28.71 30.03
CA LEU A 416 6.05 -28.83 28.59
C LEU A 416 7.45 -28.36 28.17
N TYR A 417 8.12 -29.20 27.39
CA TYR A 417 9.43 -28.95 26.82
C TYR A 417 9.43 -29.21 25.30
N LEU A 418 10.42 -28.66 24.60
CA LEU A 418 10.63 -28.89 23.18
C LEU A 418 12.02 -29.52 22.96
N LEU A 419 12.05 -30.78 22.52
CA LEU A 419 13.28 -31.46 22.12
C LEU A 419 13.56 -31.20 20.64
N GLN A 420 14.76 -30.72 20.32
CA GLN A 420 15.22 -30.41 18.97
C GLN A 420 16.41 -31.30 18.58
N TRP A 421 16.45 -31.76 17.33
CA TRP A 421 17.60 -32.41 16.69
C TRP A 421 18.31 -31.36 15.83
N LEU A 422 19.61 -31.19 16.03
CA LEU A 422 20.40 -30.12 15.46
C LEU A 422 21.53 -30.69 14.60
N ASP A 423 21.80 -30.05 13.46
CA ASP A 423 23.01 -30.32 12.67
C ASP A 423 24.29 -29.76 13.34
N ALA A 424 25.44 -29.96 12.70
CA ALA A 424 26.74 -29.47 13.20
C ALA A 424 26.85 -27.94 13.30
N ARG A 425 25.97 -27.18 12.64
CA ARG A 425 25.96 -25.71 12.61
C ARG A 425 24.86 -25.12 13.50
N GLY A 426 24.13 -25.96 14.25
CA GLY A 426 23.02 -25.56 15.11
C GLY A 426 21.69 -25.35 14.38
N GLY A 427 21.59 -25.77 13.11
CA GLY A 427 20.34 -25.78 12.34
C GLY A 427 19.38 -26.87 12.85
N VAL A 428 18.10 -26.53 13.02
CA VAL A 428 17.08 -27.47 13.53
C VAL A 428 16.61 -28.39 12.41
N LEU A 429 16.87 -29.69 12.54
CA LEU A 429 16.47 -30.75 11.61
C LEU A 429 15.10 -31.35 11.95
N ALA A 430 14.77 -31.45 13.24
CA ALA A 430 13.46 -31.90 13.72
C ALA A 430 13.17 -31.36 15.12
N ALA A 431 11.90 -31.33 15.51
CA ALA A 431 11.51 -31.00 16.87
C ALA A 431 10.26 -31.79 17.33
N LYS A 432 10.22 -32.19 18.60
CA LYS A 432 9.08 -32.87 19.24
C LYS A 432 8.79 -32.26 20.60
N ARG A 433 7.49 -32.18 20.92
CA ARG A 433 7.03 -31.79 22.26
C ARG A 433 7.27 -32.95 23.22
N LEU A 434 7.88 -32.65 24.35
CA LEU A 434 8.05 -33.57 25.48
C LEU A 434 7.22 -33.06 26.66
N ILE A 435 6.41 -33.92 27.24
CA ILE A 435 5.62 -33.64 28.44
C ILE A 435 6.27 -34.41 29.59
N LYS A 436 6.86 -33.69 30.55
CA LYS A 436 7.36 -34.28 31.81
C LYS A 436 6.21 -34.32 32.81
N GLN A 437 5.93 -35.49 33.35
CA GLN A 437 5.00 -35.69 34.47
C GLN A 437 5.70 -35.58 35.81
#